data_AF-A0A956EQD6-F1
#
_entry.id   AF-A0A956EQD6-F1
#
_cell.length_a   1.000
_cell.length_b   1.000
_cell.length_c   1.000
_cell.angle_alpha   90.00
_cell.angle_beta   90.00
_cell.angle_gamma   90.00
#
_symmetry.space_group_name_H-M   'P 1'
#
loop_
_entity.id
_entity.type
_entity.pdbx_description
1 polymer ?
#
loop_
_entity_poly.entity_id
_entity_poly.type
_entity_poly.pdbx_seq_one_letter_code
_entity_poly.pdbx_strand_id
1 'polypeptide(L)'
;VKVGGERLYKIARKGETVERKPRKVTVHEFTALRLTPPDVLVRVDCTSGTYVRSLCHDVGQDLGCGAVLAALRRVKGGDFSLEDAAPVASFTTPESIAERIIPMDSALTLPTVTVKSQAIRALLSGNVLGTPELRDPCLLSEGWVQIKSERGKLLALGVIENTPYGNVVHPKRVFGD
;
A
#
# COMPACT_ATOMS: atom_id res chain seq x y z
N VAL A 1 15.31 4.69 -4.27
CA VAL A 1 15.18 5.30 -5.61
C VAL A 1 16.37 4.88 -6.45
N LYS A 2 16.15 4.52 -7.71
CA LYS A 2 17.22 4.26 -8.69
C LYS A 2 17.31 5.42 -9.67
N VAL A 3 18.50 5.77 -10.13
CA VAL A 3 18.74 6.74 -11.21
C VAL A 3 19.71 6.06 -12.19
N GLY A 4 19.35 6.01 -13.47
CA GLY A 4 20.16 5.32 -14.49
C GLY A 4 20.39 3.81 -14.22
N GLY A 5 19.46 3.13 -13.53
CA GLY A 5 19.58 1.71 -13.17
C GLY A 5 20.31 1.43 -11.86
N GLU A 6 21.06 2.39 -11.31
CA GLU A 6 21.80 2.23 -10.05
C GLU A 6 21.04 2.76 -8.83
N ARG A 7 21.25 2.13 -7.66
CA ARG A 7 20.65 2.59 -6.40
C ARG A 7 21.39 3.83 -5.89
N LEU A 8 20.66 4.92 -5.67
CA LEU A 8 21.21 6.23 -5.28
C LEU A 8 22.13 6.21 -4.04
N TYR A 9 21.87 5.36 -3.04
CA TYR A 9 22.75 5.29 -1.88
C TYR A 9 24.17 4.80 -2.23
N LYS A 10 24.34 4.03 -3.31
CA LYS A 10 25.65 3.58 -3.76
C LYS A 10 26.45 4.74 -4.37
N ILE A 11 25.78 5.58 -5.15
CA ILE A 11 26.37 6.76 -5.79
C ILE A 11 26.79 7.78 -4.72
N ALA A 12 25.90 8.06 -3.76
CA ALA A 12 26.22 8.96 -2.64
C ALA A 12 27.41 8.49 -1.79
N ARG A 13 27.60 7.18 -1.62
CA ARG A 13 28.78 6.61 -0.91
C ARG A 13 30.09 6.75 -1.68
N LYS A 14 30.04 6.98 -3.00
CA LYS A 14 31.20 7.29 -3.83
C LYS A 14 31.55 8.79 -3.81
N GLY A 15 30.83 9.61 -3.02
CA GLY A 15 31.01 11.06 -2.97
C GLY A 15 30.29 11.81 -4.09
N GLU A 16 29.60 11.10 -4.98
CA GLU A 16 28.87 11.71 -6.09
C GLU A 16 27.49 12.16 -5.64
N THR A 17 27.17 13.43 -5.87
CA THR A 17 25.85 14.00 -5.58
C THR A 17 24.98 13.88 -6.83
N VAL A 18 23.86 13.19 -6.72
CA VAL A 18 22.87 13.10 -7.80
C VAL A 18 21.74 14.06 -7.49
N GLU A 19 21.47 14.96 -8.43
CA GLU A 19 20.35 15.88 -8.36
C GLU A 19 19.04 15.10 -8.33
N ARG A 20 18.19 15.38 -7.33
CA ARG A 20 16.92 14.68 -7.14
C ARG A 20 15.79 15.55 -7.66
N LYS A 21 15.00 15.02 -8.59
CA LYS A 21 13.72 15.64 -8.92
C LYS A 21 12.84 15.69 -7.65
N PRO A 22 12.32 16.86 -7.26
CA PRO A 22 11.39 16.98 -6.15
C PRO A 22 10.19 16.06 -6.36
N ARG A 23 9.67 15.47 -5.28
CA ARG A 23 8.45 14.67 -5.30
C ARG A 23 7.39 15.39 -4.50
N LYS A 24 6.21 15.57 -5.08
CA LYS A 24 5.07 16.10 -4.36
C LYS A 24 4.64 15.07 -3.32
N VAL A 25 4.57 15.50 -2.07
CA VAL A 25 4.07 14.74 -0.93
C VAL A 25 3.08 15.63 -0.18
N THR A 26 2.17 15.01 0.57
CA THR A 26 1.28 15.73 1.48
C THR A 26 1.61 15.32 2.91
N VAL A 27 1.77 16.32 3.77
CA VAL A 27 1.86 16.13 5.22
C VAL A 27 0.50 16.49 5.79
N HIS A 28 -0.24 15.50 6.27
CA HIS A 28 -1.58 15.64 6.82
C HIS A 28 -1.54 16.15 8.26
N GLU A 29 -0.53 15.72 9.04
CA GLU A 29 -0.29 16.15 10.41
C GLU A 29 1.20 16.33 10.63
N PHE A 30 1.58 17.41 11.33
CA PHE A 30 2.92 17.62 11.86
C PHE A 30 2.81 18.25 13.24
N THR A 31 3.00 17.46 14.30
CA THR A 31 2.74 17.90 15.67
C THR A 31 3.91 17.59 16.58
N ALA A 32 4.43 18.62 17.27
CA ALA A 32 5.40 18.43 18.33
C ALA A 32 4.72 17.86 19.57
N LEU A 33 5.10 16.63 19.94
CA LEU A 33 4.58 15.93 21.10
C LEU A 33 5.36 16.24 22.38
N ARG A 34 6.67 16.51 22.23
CA ARG A 34 7.56 16.85 23.34
C ARG A 34 8.71 17.70 22.83
N LEU A 35 9.03 18.77 23.56
CA LEU A 35 10.22 19.57 23.35
C LEU A 35 11.13 19.42 24.57
N THR A 36 12.34 18.93 24.35
CA THR A 36 13.37 18.77 25.38
C THR A 36 14.71 19.09 24.73
N PRO A 37 15.04 20.38 24.55
CA PRO A 37 16.21 20.80 23.78
C PRO A 37 17.49 20.06 24.21
N PRO A 38 18.31 19.60 23.24
CA PRO A 38 18.19 19.85 21.81
C PRO A 38 17.17 18.96 21.07
N ASP A 39 16.48 18.05 21.76
CA ASP A 39 15.59 17.07 21.15
C ASP A 39 14.13 17.55 21.04
N VAL A 40 13.48 17.19 19.94
CA VAL A 40 12.04 17.38 19.73
C VAL A 40 11.44 16.08 19.21
N LEU A 41 10.39 15.59 19.89
CA LEU A 41 9.60 14.47 19.43
C LEU A 41 8.42 14.98 18.62
N VAL A 42 8.30 14.52 17.38
CA VAL A 42 7.20 14.88 16.47
C VAL A 42 6.37 13.67 16.07
N ARG A 43 5.06 13.86 15.89
CA ARG A 43 4.17 12.97 15.14
C ARG A 43 3.97 13.53 13.75
N VAL A 44 4.05 12.66 12.76
CA VAL A 44 3.85 13.02 11.36
C VAL A 44 2.90 12.03 10.71
N ASP A 45 1.83 12.53 10.11
CA ASP A 45 1.00 11.80 9.15
C ASP A 45 1.27 12.34 7.75
N CYS A 46 1.55 11.46 6.80
CA CYS A 46 1.98 11.85 5.46
C CYS A 46 1.72 10.78 4.41
N THR A 47 1.64 11.23 3.16
CA THR A 47 1.49 10.33 2.01
C THR A 47 2.70 9.44 1.81
N SER A 48 2.52 8.33 1.10
CA SER A 48 3.61 7.44 0.70
C SER A 48 4.73 8.19 -0.05
N GLY A 49 5.98 7.75 0.15
CA GLY A 49 7.15 8.37 -0.48
C GLY A 49 7.72 9.57 0.27
N THR A 50 7.09 10.01 1.35
CA THR A 50 7.64 11.06 2.23
C THR A 50 8.90 10.61 2.93
N TYR A 51 9.95 11.44 2.84
CA TYR A 51 11.22 11.19 3.50
C TYR A 51 11.30 12.00 4.79
N VAL A 52 10.90 11.40 5.91
CA VAL A 52 10.83 12.08 7.23
C VAL A 52 12.18 12.73 7.60
N ARG A 53 13.30 12.16 7.16
CA ARG A 53 14.63 12.77 7.32
C ARG A 53 14.78 14.12 6.62
N SER A 54 14.30 14.23 5.38
CA SER A 54 14.32 15.49 4.65
C SER A 54 13.38 16.49 5.30
N LEU A 55 12.19 16.05 5.70
CA LEU A 55 11.25 16.91 6.43
C LEU A 55 11.84 17.48 7.73
N CYS A 56 12.57 16.66 8.50
CA CYS A 56 13.28 17.14 9.69
C CYS A 56 14.37 18.15 9.33
N HIS A 57 15.17 17.87 8.30
CA HIS A 57 16.21 18.77 7.82
C HIS A 57 15.62 20.13 7.41
N ASP A 58 14.56 20.12 6.59
CA ASP A 58 13.90 21.32 6.08
C ASP A 58 13.34 22.17 7.22
N VAL A 59 12.63 21.56 8.19
CA VAL A 59 12.15 22.24 9.40
C VAL A 59 13.31 22.83 10.21
N GLY A 60 14.43 22.10 10.33
CA GLY A 60 15.62 22.61 11.00
C GLY A 60 16.27 23.79 10.28
N GLN A 61 16.28 23.79 8.94
CA GLN A 61 16.75 24.92 8.13
C GLN A 61 15.85 26.14 8.33
N ASP A 62 14.53 25.95 8.30
CA ASP A 62 13.55 27.03 8.52
C ASP A 62 13.67 27.64 9.92
N LEU A 63 14.04 26.84 10.92
CA LEU A 63 14.34 27.31 12.28
C LEU A 63 15.73 27.95 12.44
N GLY A 64 16.60 27.85 11.43
CA GLY A 64 17.92 28.48 11.41
C GLY A 64 19.03 27.76 12.19
N CYS A 65 18.74 26.63 12.85
CA CYS A 65 19.73 25.86 13.62
C CYS A 65 20.14 24.54 12.94
N GLY A 66 19.41 24.12 11.91
CA GLY A 66 19.49 22.78 11.35
C GLY A 66 18.87 21.73 12.27
N ALA A 67 18.56 20.57 11.70
CA ALA A 67 18.10 19.41 12.46
C ALA A 67 18.46 18.12 11.74
N VAL A 68 18.63 17.07 12.53
CA VAL A 68 18.88 15.70 12.05
C VAL A 68 17.94 14.74 12.75
N LEU A 69 17.47 13.73 12.01
CA LEU A 69 16.61 12.70 12.57
C LEU A 69 17.44 11.75 13.45
N ALA A 70 17.27 11.84 14.77
CA ALA A 70 17.96 10.97 15.73
C ALA A 70 17.31 9.57 15.83
N ALA A 71 15.97 9.51 15.83
CA ALA A 71 15.21 8.26 15.92
C ALA A 71 13.92 8.35 15.09
N LEU A 72 13.45 7.21 14.60
CA LEU A 72 12.20 7.10 13.84
C LEU A 72 11.49 5.80 14.17
N ARG A 73 10.21 5.90 14.52
CA ARG A 73 9.32 4.75 14.65
C ARG A 73 8.10 4.97 13.79
N ARG A 74 7.87 4.07 12.83
CA ARG A 74 6.63 4.05 12.06
C ARG A 74 5.56 3.34 12.89
N VAL A 75 4.48 4.05 13.21
CA VAL A 75 3.38 3.53 14.05
C VAL A 75 2.18 3.04 13.25
N LYS A 76 2.07 3.43 11.97
CA LYS A 76 0.98 3.01 11.08
C LYS A 76 1.44 3.03 9.61
N GLY A 77 0.88 2.16 8.79
CA GLY A 77 1.05 2.16 7.34
C GLY A 77 -0.21 1.63 6.66
N GLY A 78 -0.95 2.49 5.97
CA GLY A 78 -2.29 2.15 5.50
C GLY A 78 -3.18 1.78 6.69
N ASP A 79 -3.88 0.66 6.59
CA ASP A 79 -4.75 0.15 7.64
C ASP A 79 -4.02 -0.65 8.73
N PHE A 80 -2.71 -0.92 8.55
CA PHE A 80 -1.94 -1.71 9.49
C PHE A 80 -1.27 -0.83 10.53
N SER A 81 -1.53 -1.12 11.80
CA SER A 81 -0.97 -0.39 12.93
C SER A 81 0.20 -1.14 13.58
N LEU A 82 0.92 -0.45 14.45
CA LEU A 82 2.02 -1.03 15.23
C LEU A 82 1.49 -1.96 16.32
N GLU A 83 0.27 -1.71 16.79
CA GLU A 83 -0.44 -2.53 17.77
C GLU A 83 -0.75 -3.93 17.21
N ASP A 84 -0.94 -4.04 15.89
CA ASP A 84 -1.13 -5.31 15.18
C ASP A 84 0.20 -6.05 14.91
N ALA A 85 1.34 -5.37 15.09
CA ALA A 85 2.64 -5.90 14.72
C ALA A 85 3.18 -6.89 15.76
N ALA A 86 3.80 -7.96 15.28
CA ALA A 86 4.53 -8.91 16.12
C ALA A 86 6.05 -8.81 15.88
N PRO A 87 6.88 -8.94 16.93
CA PRO A 87 8.33 -9.04 16.77
C PRO A 87 8.68 -10.23 15.88
N VAL A 88 9.62 -10.06 14.93
CA VAL A 88 10.01 -11.15 14.03
C VAL A 88 10.52 -12.38 14.78
N ALA A 89 11.20 -12.18 15.92
CA ALA A 89 11.69 -13.26 16.76
C ALA A 89 10.58 -14.13 17.41
N SER A 90 9.32 -13.68 17.39
CA SER A 90 8.19 -14.49 17.87
C SER A 90 7.78 -15.60 16.89
N PHE A 91 8.25 -15.54 15.64
CA PHE A 91 7.95 -16.51 14.60
C PHE A 91 8.98 -17.65 14.59
N THR A 92 8.82 -18.58 15.52
CA THR A 92 9.74 -19.72 15.70
C THR A 92 9.35 -20.96 14.90
N THR A 93 8.10 -21.06 14.44
CA THR A 93 7.56 -22.24 13.74
C THR A 93 6.69 -21.83 12.55
N PRO A 94 6.49 -22.70 11.54
CA PRO A 94 5.54 -22.44 10.46
C PRO A 94 4.13 -22.13 10.95
N GLU A 95 3.68 -22.77 12.03
CA GLU A 95 2.37 -22.59 12.63
C GLU A 95 2.22 -21.19 13.22
N SER A 96 3.21 -20.72 14.00
CA SER A 96 3.16 -19.37 14.56
C SER A 96 3.23 -18.26 13.51
N ILE A 97 3.82 -18.56 12.34
CA ILE A 97 3.72 -17.69 11.17
C ILE A 97 2.31 -17.73 10.58
N ALA A 98 1.78 -18.93 10.33
CA ALA A 98 0.47 -19.11 9.70
C ALA A 98 -0.67 -18.43 10.49
N GLU A 99 -0.63 -18.50 11.81
CA GLU A 99 -1.59 -17.83 12.71
C GLU A 99 -1.62 -16.30 12.58
N ARG A 100 -0.53 -15.71 12.06
CA ARG A 100 -0.35 -14.26 11.94
C ARG A 100 -0.33 -13.77 10.49
N ILE A 101 -0.42 -14.67 9.51
CA ILE A 101 -0.58 -14.29 8.11
C ILE A 101 -1.96 -13.69 7.91
N ILE A 102 -1.98 -12.44 7.41
CA ILE A 102 -3.21 -11.78 6.99
C ILE A 102 -3.57 -12.33 5.60
N PRO A 103 -4.77 -12.92 5.41
CA PRO A 103 -5.23 -13.36 4.10
C PRO A 103 -5.20 -12.22 3.09
N MET A 104 -4.82 -12.52 1.83
CA MET A 104 -4.64 -11.50 0.79
C MET A 104 -5.87 -10.62 0.58
N ASP A 105 -7.07 -11.19 0.72
CA ASP A 105 -8.34 -10.50 0.52
C ASP A 105 -8.72 -9.60 1.70
N SER A 106 -8.26 -9.95 2.90
CA SER A 106 -8.42 -9.16 4.12
C SER A 106 -7.39 -8.03 4.20
N ALA A 107 -6.25 -8.17 3.53
CA ALA A 107 -5.22 -7.14 3.45
C ALA A 107 -5.56 -5.99 2.47
N LEU A 108 -6.67 -6.11 1.72
CA LEU A 108 -7.11 -5.15 0.72
C LEU A 108 -8.43 -4.50 1.13
N THR A 109 -8.48 -3.17 1.13
CA THR A 109 -9.71 -2.38 1.36
C THR A 109 -10.52 -2.15 0.08
N LEU A 110 -10.37 -3.05 -0.89
CA LEU A 110 -11.08 -2.98 -2.17
C LEU A 110 -12.48 -3.56 -2.05
N PRO A 111 -13.49 -2.96 -2.71
CA PRO A 111 -14.82 -3.56 -2.86
C PRO A 111 -14.76 -4.94 -3.52
N THR A 112 -15.78 -5.76 -3.27
CA THR A 112 -15.84 -7.14 -3.76
C THR A 112 -16.94 -7.32 -4.80
N VAL A 113 -16.66 -8.11 -5.83
CA VAL A 113 -17.65 -8.70 -6.75
C VAL A 113 -17.59 -10.22 -6.66
N THR A 114 -18.75 -10.85 -6.72
CA THR A 114 -18.86 -12.32 -6.69
C THR A 114 -19.17 -12.84 -8.08
N VAL A 115 -18.39 -13.82 -8.54
CA VAL A 115 -18.60 -14.49 -9.84
C VAL A 115 -19.33 -15.80 -9.65
N LYS A 116 -20.20 -16.14 -10.60
CA LYS A 116 -20.90 -17.43 -10.64
C LYS A 116 -19.90 -18.55 -10.90
N SER A 117 -20.17 -19.73 -10.33
CA SER A 117 -19.32 -20.92 -10.50
C SER A 117 -19.02 -21.25 -11.97
N GLN A 118 -19.98 -21.05 -12.87
CA GLN A 118 -19.83 -21.32 -14.32
C GLN A 118 -18.81 -20.38 -15.01
N ALA A 119 -18.62 -19.17 -14.48
CA ALA A 119 -17.73 -18.17 -15.06
C ALA A 119 -16.27 -18.26 -14.55
N ILE A 120 -16.00 -19.09 -13.53
CA ILE A 120 -14.67 -19.20 -12.92
C ILE A 120 -13.61 -19.59 -13.94
N ARG A 121 -13.89 -20.56 -14.82
CA ARG A 121 -12.91 -20.99 -15.83
C ARG A 121 -12.56 -19.87 -16.82
N ALA A 122 -13.57 -19.09 -17.22
CA ALA A 122 -13.37 -17.94 -18.10
C ALA A 122 -12.53 -16.86 -17.40
N LEU A 123 -12.85 -16.55 -16.13
CA LEU A 123 -12.07 -15.62 -15.29
C LEU A 123 -10.61 -16.04 -15.16
N LEU A 124 -10.35 -17.30 -14.82
CA LEU A 124 -9.00 -17.81 -14.61
C LEU A 124 -8.16 -17.77 -15.89
N SER A 125 -8.82 -17.80 -17.05
CA SER A 125 -8.19 -17.63 -18.36
C SER A 125 -7.99 -16.15 -18.76
N GLY A 126 -8.38 -15.19 -17.90
CA GLY A 126 -8.25 -13.76 -18.12
C GLY A 126 -9.37 -13.11 -18.92
N ASN A 127 -10.49 -13.82 -19.16
CA ASN A 127 -11.60 -13.25 -19.91
C ASN A 127 -12.31 -12.13 -19.13
N VAL A 128 -12.78 -11.13 -19.87
CA VAL A 128 -13.66 -10.08 -19.33
C VAL A 128 -15.00 -10.70 -18.96
N LEU A 129 -15.53 -10.32 -17.81
CA LEU A 129 -16.82 -10.79 -17.33
C LEU A 129 -17.85 -9.68 -17.43
N GLY A 130 -19.02 -9.98 -17.98
CA GLY A 130 -20.16 -9.07 -17.98
C GLY A 130 -21.07 -9.30 -16.78
N THR A 131 -22.17 -8.57 -16.74
CA THR A 131 -23.21 -8.72 -15.72
C THR A 131 -23.77 -10.16 -15.62
N PRO A 132 -23.96 -10.94 -16.70
CA PRO A 132 -24.47 -12.31 -16.62
C PRO A 132 -23.58 -13.26 -15.81
N GLU A 133 -22.26 -13.05 -15.83
CA GLU A 133 -21.27 -13.87 -15.14
C GLU A 133 -21.13 -13.52 -13.65
N LEU A 134 -21.64 -12.37 -13.23
CA LEU A 134 -21.66 -11.95 -11.83
C LEU A 134 -22.88 -12.52 -11.10
N ARG A 135 -22.70 -12.83 -9.82
CA ARG A 135 -23.80 -13.27 -8.94
C ARG A 135 -24.74 -12.11 -8.61
N ASP A 136 -24.15 -10.98 -8.23
CA ASP A 136 -24.86 -9.77 -7.80
C ASP A 136 -24.47 -8.60 -8.72
N PRO A 137 -25.39 -7.65 -8.99
CA PRO A 137 -25.06 -6.44 -9.73
C PRO A 137 -23.96 -5.66 -9.01
N CYS A 138 -22.88 -5.32 -9.71
CA CYS A 138 -21.90 -4.44 -9.11
C CYS A 138 -22.42 -3.00 -9.10
N LEU A 139 -22.48 -2.43 -7.90
CA LEU A 139 -22.94 -1.05 -7.66
C LEU A 139 -21.89 0.01 -8.02
N LEU A 140 -20.66 -0.41 -8.35
CA LEU A 140 -19.60 0.49 -8.78
C LEU A 140 -19.69 0.72 -10.28
N SER A 141 -19.57 1.97 -10.71
CA SER A 141 -19.45 2.35 -12.12
C SER A 141 -18.03 2.19 -12.64
N GLU A 142 -17.03 2.35 -11.78
CA GLU A 142 -15.62 2.22 -12.12
C GLU A 142 -14.78 1.91 -10.87
N GLY A 143 -13.58 1.34 -11.09
CA GLY A 143 -12.56 1.21 -10.05
C GLY A 143 -12.10 -0.22 -9.78
N TRP A 144 -11.15 -0.35 -8.86
CA TRP A 144 -10.54 -1.62 -8.50
C TRP A 144 -11.46 -2.45 -7.60
N VAL A 145 -11.53 -3.75 -7.88
CA VAL A 145 -12.32 -4.71 -7.11
C VAL A 145 -11.58 -6.02 -6.87
N GLN A 146 -11.95 -6.68 -5.77
CA GLN A 146 -11.67 -8.08 -5.51
C GLN A 146 -12.71 -8.94 -6.21
N ILE A 147 -12.28 -9.94 -6.96
CA ILE A 147 -13.16 -10.90 -7.64
C ILE A 147 -13.13 -12.19 -6.84
N LYS A 148 -14.24 -12.52 -6.18
CA LYS A 148 -14.37 -13.68 -5.30
C LYS A 148 -15.34 -14.73 -5.85
N SER A 149 -15.14 -15.98 -5.47
CA SER A 149 -16.10 -17.06 -5.72
C SER A 149 -17.33 -16.93 -4.81
N GLU A 150 -18.37 -17.70 -5.10
CA GLU A 150 -19.58 -17.78 -4.26
C GLU A 150 -19.29 -18.31 -2.84
N ARG A 151 -18.14 -18.98 -2.64
CA ARG A 151 -17.65 -19.45 -1.34
C ARG A 151 -16.76 -18.42 -0.63
N GLY A 152 -16.59 -17.23 -1.20
CA GLY A 152 -15.75 -16.17 -0.63
C GLY A 152 -14.25 -16.31 -0.89
N LYS A 153 -13.80 -17.29 -1.70
CA LYS A 153 -12.37 -17.40 -2.07
C LYS A 153 -12.00 -16.27 -3.04
N LEU A 154 -10.91 -15.56 -2.78
CA LEU A 154 -10.34 -14.60 -3.72
C LEU A 154 -9.75 -15.32 -4.94
N LEU A 155 -10.24 -14.97 -6.14
CA LEU A 155 -9.79 -15.56 -7.40
C LEU A 155 -8.91 -14.59 -8.20
N ALA A 156 -9.24 -13.29 -8.17
CA ALA A 156 -8.51 -12.28 -8.93
C ALA A 156 -8.71 -10.86 -8.34
N LEU A 157 -7.85 -9.93 -8.77
CA LEU A 157 -8.11 -8.49 -8.74
C LEU A 157 -8.43 -8.02 -10.15
N GLY A 158 -9.39 -7.11 -10.25
CA GLY A 158 -9.81 -6.54 -11.52
C GLY A 158 -10.21 -5.09 -11.41
N VAL A 159 -10.56 -4.52 -12.55
CA VAL A 159 -11.10 -3.17 -12.66
C VAL A 159 -12.47 -3.25 -13.30
N ILE A 160 -13.41 -2.51 -12.73
CA ILE A 160 -14.74 -2.32 -13.29
C ILE A 160 -14.70 -1.14 -14.25
N GLU A 161 -15.37 -1.33 -15.38
CA GLU A 161 -15.60 -0.29 -16.38
C GLU A 161 -17.07 -0.31 -16.79
N ASN A 162 -17.68 0.87 -16.83
CA ASN A 162 -19.02 1.04 -17.34
C ASN A 162 -18.98 1.12 -18.86
N THR A 163 -19.74 0.23 -19.52
CA THR A 163 -19.91 0.26 -20.98
C THR A 163 -21.37 0.60 -21.31
N PRO A 164 -21.67 1.01 -22.55
CA PRO A 164 -23.05 1.20 -23.01
C PRO A 164 -23.94 -0.05 -22.87
N TYR A 165 -23.32 -1.24 -22.73
CA TYR A 165 -24.01 -2.53 -22.61
C TYR A 165 -24.05 -3.06 -21.17
N GLY A 166 -23.58 -2.27 -20.19
CA GLY A 166 -23.55 -2.61 -18.78
C GLY A 166 -22.13 -2.61 -18.19
N ASN A 167 -22.04 -2.90 -16.89
CA ASN A 167 -20.76 -2.98 -16.19
C ASN A 167 -20.04 -4.29 -16.57
N VAL A 168 -18.77 -4.15 -16.91
CA VAL A 168 -17.85 -5.27 -17.16
C VAL A 168 -16.70 -5.25 -16.16
N VAL A 169 -16.18 -6.43 -15.84
CA VAL A 169 -15.04 -6.61 -14.94
C VAL A 169 -13.86 -7.15 -15.75
N HIS A 170 -12.78 -6.37 -15.80
CA HIS A 170 -11.53 -6.73 -16.44
C HIS A 170 -10.56 -7.33 -15.41
N PRO A 171 -10.25 -8.64 -15.46
CA PRO A 171 -9.25 -9.23 -14.60
C PRO A 171 -7.88 -8.63 -14.91
N LYS A 172 -7.15 -8.20 -13.88
CA LYS A 172 -5.78 -7.66 -14.01
C LYS A 172 -4.75 -8.55 -13.35
N ARG A 173 -5.13 -9.26 -12.29
CA ARG A 173 -4.27 -10.24 -11.62
C ARG A 173 -5.10 -11.44 -11.19
N VAL A 174 -4.80 -12.60 -11.73
CA VAL A 174 -5.45 -13.87 -11.37
C VAL A 174 -4.52 -14.63 -10.42
N PHE A 175 -5.08 -15.20 -9.34
CA PHE A 175 -4.30 -15.92 -8.33
C PHE A 175 -4.33 -17.44 -8.49
N GLY A 176 -5.23 -17.97 -9.34
CA GLY A 176 -5.37 -19.40 -9.55
C GLY A 176 -6.11 -20.09 -8.40
N ASP A 177 -6.45 -21.37 -8.60
CA ASP A 177 -6.99 -22.22 -7.55
C ASP A 177 -5.90 -22.91 -6.74
#